data_AF-A0AAC8TD72-F1
#
_entry.id   AF-A0AAC8TD72-F1
#
_cell.length_a   1.000
_cell.length_b   1.000
_cell.length_c   1.000
_cell.angle_alpha   90.00
_cell.angle_beta   90.00
_cell.angle_gamma   90.00
#
_symmetry.space_group_name_H-M   'P 1'
#
loop_
_entity.id
_entity.type
_entity.pdbx_description
1 polymer ?
#
loop_
_entity_poly.entity_id
_entity_poly.type
_entity_poly.pdbx_seq_one_letter_code
_entity_poly.pdbx_strand_id
1 'polypeptide(L)'
;MVGRVPGGGEGVKQAESVKERLERMELPFNAYGVDPYGVSKWHLRVIFEAMSFFYRSYFRVRCHGIEHIPARGRAMVVGNHSGGVAVDGAMVVTSCFLEMEPPRLAQGMAEKFIAATPVASTWASRCGQFPGLPEHAVRLLEEDRLLMIFPEGARGTAKLYPQRYDLVDFGTGFMRLALKTRTPIIPFGFLGGGAAIPTVANLYGLGKVLGMPYVPVTPYVLPLPLPVPLEIHYGEPMVFEGTGNEEDTVIQGYVEQVKERIAGIVERRRHERWEGR
;
A
#
# COMPACT_ATOMS: atom_id res chain seq x y z
N MET A 1 1.21 39.42 -47.49
CA MET A 1 0.17 38.97 -46.54
C MET A 1 0.71 37.73 -45.85
N VAL A 2 1.21 37.90 -44.62
CA VAL A 2 1.78 36.78 -43.82
C VAL A 2 0.63 36.12 -43.08
N GLY A 3 0.38 34.84 -43.40
CA GLY A 3 -0.65 34.03 -42.77
C GLY A 3 -0.33 33.76 -41.30
N ARG A 4 -1.30 34.04 -40.43
CA ARG A 4 -1.24 33.79 -38.99
C ARG A 4 -1.78 32.39 -38.73
N VAL A 5 -0.93 31.48 -38.26
CA VAL A 5 -1.35 30.17 -37.73
C VAL A 5 -1.92 30.41 -36.32
N PRO A 6 -3.14 29.94 -35.98
CA PRO A 6 -3.62 29.99 -34.61
C PRO A 6 -2.95 28.86 -33.82
N GLY A 7 -2.15 29.22 -32.81
CA GLY A 7 -1.62 28.29 -31.83
C GLY A 7 -2.74 27.74 -30.95
N GLY A 8 -2.97 26.44 -31.01
CA GLY A 8 -3.77 25.70 -30.06
C GLY A 8 -3.02 25.60 -28.73
N GLY A 9 -3.52 26.29 -27.71
CA GLY A 9 -3.17 26.02 -26.32
C GLY A 9 -4.19 25.05 -25.75
N GLU A 10 -3.91 23.75 -25.81
CA GLU A 10 -4.56 22.80 -24.90
C GLU A 10 -4.14 23.18 -23.49
N GLY A 11 -5.10 23.72 -22.71
CA GLY A 11 -4.87 24.09 -21.33
C GLY A 11 -4.44 22.86 -20.54
N VAL A 12 -3.19 22.87 -20.06
CA VAL A 12 -2.71 21.93 -19.05
C VAL A 12 -3.67 22.04 -17.88
N LYS A 13 -4.53 21.03 -17.67
CA LYS A 13 -5.36 20.95 -16.47
C LYS A 13 -4.41 21.01 -15.27
N GLN A 14 -4.46 22.10 -14.51
CA GLN A 14 -3.64 22.26 -13.33
C GLN A 14 -3.90 21.07 -12.41
N ALA A 15 -2.83 20.37 -12.02
CA ALA A 15 -2.96 19.22 -11.13
C ALA A 15 -3.67 19.67 -9.86
N GLU A 16 -4.78 19.02 -9.53
CA GLU A 16 -5.56 19.28 -8.34
C GLU A 16 -4.67 19.24 -7.08
N SER A 17 -4.88 20.19 -6.17
CA SER A 17 -4.12 20.25 -4.92
C SER A 17 -4.52 19.13 -3.96
N VAL A 18 -3.61 18.75 -3.06
CA VAL A 18 -3.90 17.78 -1.98
C VAL A 18 -5.10 18.22 -1.14
N LYS A 19 -5.26 19.53 -0.92
CA LYS A 19 -6.39 20.08 -0.18
C LYS A 19 -7.71 19.80 -0.89
N GLU A 20 -7.81 20.11 -2.17
CA GLU A 20 -9.04 19.87 -2.96
C GLU A 20 -9.40 18.38 -3.00
N ARG A 21 -8.41 17.49 -3.18
CA ARG A 21 -8.64 16.04 -3.10
C ARG A 21 -9.14 15.59 -1.73
N LEU A 22 -8.57 16.11 -0.65
CA LEU A 22 -9.03 15.77 0.70
C LEU A 22 -10.45 16.26 0.99
N GLU A 23 -10.92 17.33 0.36
CA GLU A 23 -12.31 17.77 0.47
C GLU A 23 -13.28 16.81 -0.22
N ARG A 24 -12.82 16.07 -1.25
CA ARG A 24 -13.62 15.08 -1.99
C ARG A 24 -13.53 13.67 -1.42
N MET A 25 -12.71 13.47 -0.39
CA MET A 25 -12.58 12.18 0.28
C MET A 25 -13.82 11.88 1.11
N GLU A 26 -14.47 10.75 0.84
CA GLU A 26 -15.72 10.33 1.47
C GLU A 26 -15.49 9.60 2.80
N LEU A 27 -14.73 10.21 3.72
CA LEU A 27 -14.67 9.77 5.13
C LEU A 27 -15.62 10.61 5.98
N PRO A 28 -16.29 10.05 7.01
CA PRO A 28 -17.26 10.74 7.86
C PRO A 28 -16.54 11.61 8.91
N PHE A 29 -15.86 12.65 8.44
CA PHE A 29 -15.22 13.63 9.31
C PHE A 29 -16.28 14.45 10.05
N ASN A 30 -16.08 14.63 11.36
CA ASN A 30 -16.87 15.55 12.16
C ASN A 30 -16.47 17.03 11.91
N ALA A 31 -17.11 17.97 12.62
CA ALA A 31 -16.84 19.40 12.50
C ALA A 31 -15.38 19.81 12.80
N TYR A 32 -14.62 18.96 13.50
CA TYR A 32 -13.20 19.16 13.80
C TYR A 32 -12.27 18.51 12.77
N GLY A 33 -12.81 17.91 11.71
CA GLY A 33 -12.03 17.21 10.68
C GLY A 33 -11.44 15.89 11.17
N VAL A 34 -12.12 15.21 12.10
CA VAL A 34 -11.71 13.92 12.67
C VAL A 34 -12.78 12.88 12.44
N ASP A 35 -12.41 11.69 11.98
CA ASP A 35 -13.34 10.57 11.76
C ASP A 35 -13.54 9.72 13.05
N PRO A 36 -14.47 8.75 13.06
CA PRO A 36 -14.74 7.89 14.22
C PRO A 36 -13.55 7.05 14.70
N TYR A 37 -12.55 6.82 13.84
CA TYR A 37 -11.33 6.09 14.16
C TYR A 37 -10.17 7.01 14.57
N GLY A 38 -10.42 8.32 14.62
CA GLY A 38 -9.42 9.31 14.97
C GLY A 38 -8.58 9.79 13.79
N VAL A 39 -8.86 9.36 12.56
CA VAL A 39 -8.21 9.87 11.35
C VAL A 39 -8.46 11.36 11.26
N SER A 40 -7.41 12.15 11.06
CA SER A 40 -7.46 13.60 11.09
C SER A 40 -7.14 14.17 9.72
N LYS A 41 -8.05 14.99 9.18
CA LYS A 41 -7.91 15.66 7.89
C LYS A 41 -6.64 16.52 7.82
N TRP A 42 -6.26 17.15 8.94
CA TRP A 42 -5.00 17.91 9.03
C TRP A 42 -3.77 17.01 8.87
N HIS A 43 -3.73 15.88 9.56
CA HIS A 43 -2.61 14.93 9.48
C HIS A 43 -2.53 14.31 8.07
N LEU A 44 -3.68 13.94 7.49
CA LEU A 44 -3.77 13.47 6.11
C LEU A 44 -3.23 14.50 5.13
N ARG A 45 -3.56 15.78 5.31
CA ARG A 45 -3.02 16.86 4.47
C ARG A 45 -1.51 16.92 4.52
N VAL A 46 -0.94 16.98 5.71
CA VAL A 46 0.52 17.07 5.89
C VAL A 46 1.22 15.86 5.27
N ILE A 47 0.73 14.65 5.52
CA ILE A 47 1.37 13.44 4.99
C ILE A 47 1.19 13.33 3.49
N PHE A 48 0.02 13.65 2.92
CA PHE A 48 -0.17 13.56 1.47
C PHE A 48 0.53 14.67 0.69
N GLU A 49 0.74 15.86 1.27
CA GLU A 49 1.61 16.88 0.67
C GLU A 49 3.04 16.35 0.52
N ALA A 50 3.60 15.75 1.58
CA ALA A 50 4.92 15.13 1.53
C ALA A 50 4.97 13.92 0.58
N MET A 51 4.02 13.00 0.72
CA MET A 51 3.99 11.76 -0.06
C MET A 51 3.72 12.02 -1.55
N SER A 52 2.99 13.07 -1.91
CA SER A 52 2.80 13.46 -3.31
C SER A 52 4.12 13.79 -4.00
N PHE A 53 5.05 14.46 -3.30
CA PHE A 53 6.40 14.70 -3.80
C PHE A 53 7.17 13.39 -3.99
N PHE A 54 7.15 12.50 -2.99
CA PHE A 54 7.83 11.21 -3.10
C PHE A 54 7.27 10.36 -4.23
N TYR A 55 5.95 10.31 -4.36
CA TYR A 55 5.23 9.56 -5.37
C TYR A 55 5.54 10.07 -6.78
N ARG A 56 5.35 11.38 -7.03
CA ARG A 56 5.45 11.95 -8.38
C ARG A 56 6.89 12.22 -8.82
N SER A 57 7.76 12.67 -7.91
CA SER A 57 9.07 13.23 -8.27
C SER A 57 10.25 12.37 -7.81
N TYR A 58 10.22 11.85 -6.58
CA TYR A 58 11.36 11.09 -6.04
C TYR A 58 11.40 9.66 -6.59
N PHE A 59 10.32 8.92 -6.38
CA PHE A 59 10.15 7.55 -6.82
C PHE A 59 9.48 7.42 -8.18
N ARG A 60 8.86 8.49 -8.71
CA ARG A 60 8.19 8.50 -10.03
C ARG A 60 7.33 7.25 -10.21
N VAL A 61 6.44 7.03 -9.24
CA VAL A 61 5.61 5.83 -9.13
C VAL A 61 4.73 5.73 -10.37
N ARG A 62 4.72 4.54 -10.99
CA ARG A 62 3.77 4.20 -12.05
C ARG A 62 2.67 3.32 -11.46
N CYS A 63 1.43 3.74 -11.64
CA CYS A 63 0.27 3.03 -11.13
C CYS A 63 -0.55 2.49 -12.29
N HIS A 64 -0.84 1.20 -12.24
CA HIS A 64 -1.58 0.47 -13.27
C HIS A 64 -2.72 -0.32 -12.63
N GLY A 65 -3.88 -0.36 -13.28
CA GLY A 65 -5.03 -1.13 -12.81
C GLY A 65 -5.78 -0.51 -11.64
N ILE A 66 -5.59 0.78 -11.35
CA ILE A 66 -6.27 1.45 -10.21
C ILE A 66 -7.79 1.34 -10.30
N GLU A 67 -8.32 1.25 -11.52
CA GLU A 67 -9.73 1.03 -11.85
C GLU A 67 -10.30 -0.30 -11.32
N HIS A 68 -9.44 -1.28 -10.98
CA HIS A 68 -9.86 -2.52 -10.33
C HIS A 68 -10.22 -2.31 -8.86
N ILE A 69 -9.78 -1.22 -8.23
CA ILE A 69 -10.22 -0.87 -6.87
C ILE A 69 -11.59 -0.19 -6.99
N PRO A 70 -12.64 -0.70 -6.31
CA PRO A 70 -13.95 -0.07 -6.40
C PRO A 70 -13.91 1.35 -5.83
N ALA A 71 -14.52 2.30 -6.54
CA ALA A 71 -14.56 3.71 -6.15
C ALA A 71 -15.29 3.93 -4.80
N ARG A 72 -16.26 3.07 -4.48
CA ARG A 72 -17.02 3.04 -3.22
C ARG A 72 -17.26 1.60 -2.79
N GLY A 73 -17.53 1.38 -1.50
CA GLY A 73 -17.74 0.04 -0.94
C GLY A 73 -16.45 -0.59 -0.40
N ARG A 74 -16.61 -1.65 0.40
CA ARG A 74 -15.48 -2.39 1.00
C ARG A 74 -14.60 -3.07 -0.04
N ALA A 75 -13.30 -3.05 0.19
CA ALA A 75 -12.31 -3.83 -0.57
C ALA A 75 -11.05 -4.06 0.26
N MET A 76 -10.34 -5.15 -0.03
CA MET A 76 -9.00 -5.39 0.48
C MET A 76 -7.99 -5.32 -0.65
N VAL A 77 -7.05 -4.37 -0.60
CA VAL A 77 -5.87 -4.40 -1.48
C VAL A 77 -4.80 -5.28 -0.84
N VAL A 78 -4.46 -6.39 -1.49
CA VAL A 78 -3.59 -7.43 -0.95
C VAL A 78 -2.41 -7.62 -1.88
N GLY A 79 -1.18 -7.50 -1.39
CA GLY A 79 -0.02 -7.54 -2.26
C GLY A 79 1.29 -7.91 -1.57
N ASN A 80 2.34 -8.06 -2.37
CA ASN A 80 3.65 -8.42 -1.87
C ASN A 80 4.31 -7.26 -1.11
N HIS A 81 5.11 -7.61 -0.10
CA HIS A 81 6.10 -6.64 0.40
C HIS A 81 7.28 -6.58 -0.56
N SER A 82 7.96 -5.44 -0.64
CA SER A 82 9.11 -5.28 -1.55
C SER A 82 10.44 -5.04 -0.84
N GLY A 83 10.45 -5.16 0.50
CA GLY A 83 11.64 -5.12 1.34
C GLY A 83 11.95 -3.73 1.94
N GLY A 84 12.56 -3.73 3.12
CA GLY A 84 13.07 -2.53 3.79
C GLY A 84 12.03 -1.72 4.58
N VAL A 85 12.28 -0.40 4.66
CA VAL A 85 11.44 0.60 5.35
C VAL A 85 10.17 0.83 4.54
N ALA A 86 9.00 0.39 5.03
CA ALA A 86 7.58 0.58 4.63
C ALA A 86 7.17 1.55 3.48
N VAL A 87 7.98 1.70 2.42
CA VAL A 87 7.75 2.58 1.28
C VAL A 87 6.64 2.02 0.40
N ASP A 88 6.53 0.70 0.30
CA ASP A 88 5.47 0.03 -0.45
C ASP A 88 4.08 0.42 0.09
N GLY A 89 3.86 0.26 1.39
CA GLY A 89 2.61 0.67 2.03
C GLY A 89 2.31 2.15 1.82
N ALA A 90 3.28 3.03 2.05
CA ALA A 90 3.10 4.47 1.84
C ALA A 90 2.72 4.82 0.40
N MET A 91 3.34 4.19 -0.59
CA MET A 91 3.07 4.44 -2.00
C MET A 91 1.72 3.86 -2.45
N VAL A 92 1.28 2.73 -1.89
CA VAL A 92 -0.06 2.16 -2.11
C VAL A 92 -1.15 3.04 -1.50
N VAL A 93 -0.95 3.58 -0.30
CA VAL A 93 -1.89 4.54 0.30
C VAL A 93 -1.95 5.82 -0.54
N THR A 94 -0.79 6.28 -1.04
CA THR A 94 -0.70 7.49 -1.86
C THR A 94 -1.30 7.32 -3.24
N SER A 95 -1.18 6.14 -3.89
CA SER A 95 -1.87 5.88 -5.16
C SER A 95 -3.38 5.88 -4.99
N CYS A 96 -3.92 5.27 -3.93
CA CYS A 96 -5.35 5.30 -3.65
C CYS A 96 -5.86 6.74 -3.44
N PHE A 97 -5.03 7.59 -2.85
CA PHE A 97 -5.36 9.00 -2.67
C PHE A 97 -5.22 9.82 -3.95
N LEU A 98 -4.19 9.62 -4.77
CA LEU A 98 -3.87 10.46 -5.93
C LEU A 98 -4.53 10.02 -7.24
N GLU A 99 -4.77 8.72 -7.41
CA GLU A 99 -5.19 8.13 -8.69
C GLU A 99 -6.69 7.76 -8.72
N MET A 100 -7.32 7.54 -7.57
CA MET A 100 -8.76 7.18 -7.51
C MET A 100 -9.69 8.39 -7.60
N GLU A 101 -10.92 8.14 -8.05
CA GLU A 101 -11.98 9.16 -8.16
C GLU A 101 -13.34 8.59 -7.67
N PRO A 102 -13.86 8.98 -6.49
CA PRO A 102 -13.25 9.92 -5.53
C PRO A 102 -11.98 9.37 -4.86
N PRO A 103 -11.13 10.24 -4.27
CA PRO A 103 -9.95 9.82 -3.52
C PRO A 103 -10.33 8.90 -2.35
N ARG A 104 -9.63 7.77 -2.20
CA ARG A 104 -9.83 6.84 -1.07
C ARG A 104 -8.61 6.80 -0.17
N LEU A 105 -8.85 6.60 1.12
CA LEU A 105 -7.80 6.28 2.10
C LEU A 105 -7.71 4.77 2.24
N ALA A 106 -6.61 4.17 1.77
CA ALA A 106 -6.27 2.80 2.13
C ALA A 106 -5.74 2.77 3.58
N GLN A 107 -6.36 1.93 4.40
CA GLN A 107 -6.04 1.82 5.82
C GLN A 107 -5.29 0.52 6.05
N GLY A 108 -4.07 0.61 6.56
CA GLY A 108 -3.22 -0.54 6.82
C GLY A 108 -3.16 -0.88 8.31
N MET A 109 -2.73 -2.11 8.58
CA MET A 109 -2.35 -2.51 9.92
C MET A 109 -0.87 -2.14 10.15
N ALA A 110 -0.64 -1.11 10.97
CA ALA A 110 0.68 -0.64 11.31
C ALA A 110 1.50 -1.72 12.03
N GLU A 111 2.80 -1.78 11.73
CA GLU A 111 3.71 -2.68 12.41
C GLU A 111 3.74 -2.41 13.92
N LYS A 112 3.91 -3.48 14.71
CA LYS A 112 3.96 -3.40 16.18
C LYS A 112 4.96 -2.36 16.69
N PHE A 113 6.09 -2.19 16.00
CA PHE A 113 7.10 -1.20 16.36
C PHE A 113 6.61 0.24 16.19
N ILE A 114 5.88 0.55 15.11
CA ILE A 114 5.31 1.88 14.88
C ILE A 114 4.28 2.18 15.98
N ALA A 115 3.47 1.20 16.34
CA ALA A 115 2.50 1.32 17.44
C ALA A 115 3.17 1.52 18.81
N ALA A 116 4.38 0.99 19.01
CA ALA A 116 5.14 1.09 20.26
C ALA A 116 5.94 2.39 20.41
N THR A 117 6.18 3.14 19.32
CA THR A 117 6.98 4.37 19.35
C THR A 117 6.06 5.59 19.58
N PRO A 118 6.23 6.35 20.69
CA PRO A 118 5.45 7.56 20.95
C PRO A 118 5.59 8.56 19.80
N VAL A 119 4.55 9.36 19.55
CA VAL A 119 4.41 10.27 18.38
C VAL A 119 4.19 9.52 17.07
N ALA A 120 5.02 8.53 16.73
CA ALA A 120 4.84 7.74 15.51
C ALA A 120 3.52 6.96 15.52
N SER A 121 3.16 6.37 16.66
CA SER A 121 1.87 5.67 16.85
C SER A 121 0.67 6.60 16.70
N THR A 122 0.76 7.80 17.29
CA THR A 122 -0.26 8.85 17.16
C THR A 122 -0.40 9.26 15.70
N TRP A 123 0.70 9.56 15.02
CA TRP A 123 0.68 10.00 13.63
C TRP A 123 0.14 8.93 12.70
N ALA A 124 0.57 7.68 12.86
CA ALA A 124 0.05 6.53 12.13
C ALA A 124 -1.48 6.41 12.29
N SER A 125 -1.97 6.46 13.53
CA SER A 125 -3.42 6.39 13.83
C SER A 125 -4.19 7.57 13.22
N ARG A 126 -3.64 8.79 13.30
CA ARG A 126 -4.23 9.99 12.68
C ARG A 126 -4.24 9.94 11.15
N CYS A 127 -3.42 9.08 10.55
CA CYS A 127 -3.37 8.82 9.11
C CYS A 127 -4.08 7.51 8.72
N GLY A 128 -4.88 6.93 9.61
CA GLY A 128 -5.68 5.72 9.33
C GLY A 128 -4.90 4.41 9.32
N GLN A 129 -3.74 4.37 9.99
CA GLN A 129 -2.92 3.17 10.12
C GLN A 129 -2.97 2.68 11.57
N PHE A 130 -3.59 1.52 11.79
CA PHE A 130 -3.98 1.08 13.14
C PHE A 130 -3.24 -0.18 13.59
N PRO A 131 -3.21 -0.50 14.89
CA PRO A 131 -2.73 -1.79 15.36
C PRO A 131 -3.52 -2.95 14.73
N GLY A 132 -2.79 -4.02 14.37
CA GLY A 132 -3.29 -5.22 13.69
C GLY A 132 -4.23 -6.12 14.49
N LEU A 133 -5.38 -5.60 14.94
CA LEU A 133 -6.44 -6.37 15.60
C LEU A 133 -7.52 -6.79 14.59
N PRO A 134 -7.88 -8.09 14.49
CA PRO A 134 -8.92 -8.56 13.57
C PRO A 134 -10.25 -7.82 13.69
N GLU A 135 -10.63 -7.42 14.90
CA GLU A 135 -11.87 -6.69 15.19
C GLU A 135 -11.90 -5.32 14.52
N HIS A 136 -10.74 -4.63 14.44
CA HIS A 136 -10.63 -3.37 13.72
C HIS A 136 -10.80 -3.58 12.21
N ALA A 137 -10.18 -4.62 11.64
CA ALA A 137 -10.35 -4.94 10.22
C ALA A 137 -11.81 -5.23 9.88
N VAL A 138 -12.50 -6.04 10.69
CA VAL A 138 -13.93 -6.34 10.49
C VAL A 138 -14.75 -5.06 10.47
N ARG A 139 -14.59 -4.19 11.48
CA ARG A 139 -15.36 -2.92 11.55
C ARG A 139 -15.09 -2.01 10.37
N LEU A 140 -13.82 -1.84 9.98
CA LEU A 140 -13.45 -1.04 8.81
C LEU A 140 -14.11 -1.61 7.55
N LEU A 141 -14.02 -2.93 7.35
CA LEU A 141 -14.62 -3.56 6.20
C LEU A 141 -16.15 -3.44 6.22
N GLU A 142 -16.82 -3.63 7.36
CA GLU A 142 -18.28 -3.45 7.52
C GLU A 142 -18.74 -2.01 7.20
N GLU A 143 -17.92 -1.01 7.52
CA GLU A 143 -18.13 0.41 7.18
C GLU A 143 -17.64 0.80 5.77
N ASP A 144 -17.51 -0.16 4.85
CA ASP A 144 -17.18 0.07 3.45
C ASP A 144 -15.82 0.76 3.21
N ARG A 145 -14.86 0.54 4.11
CA ARG A 145 -13.48 1.07 4.00
C ARG A 145 -12.61 0.24 3.06
N LEU A 146 -11.51 0.85 2.64
CA LEU A 146 -10.45 0.22 1.86
C LEU A 146 -9.34 -0.25 2.81
N LEU A 147 -9.16 -1.55 2.94
CA LEU A 147 -8.15 -2.13 3.83
C LEU A 147 -6.93 -2.59 3.02
N MET A 148 -5.74 -2.21 3.45
CA MET A 148 -4.47 -2.61 2.84
C MET A 148 -3.81 -3.70 3.68
N ILE A 149 -3.44 -4.80 3.02
CA ILE A 149 -2.84 -5.96 3.68
C ILE A 149 -1.61 -6.45 2.92
N PHE A 150 -0.53 -6.68 3.65
CA PHE A 150 0.62 -7.44 3.19
C PHE A 150 0.64 -8.79 3.91
N PRO A 151 0.16 -9.87 3.28
CA PRO A 151 -0.03 -11.16 3.94
C PRO A 151 1.28 -11.87 4.27
N GLU A 152 2.40 -11.42 3.70
CA GLU A 152 3.77 -11.85 4.06
C GLU A 152 4.17 -11.47 5.50
N GLY A 153 3.55 -10.42 6.05
CA GLY A 153 3.90 -9.84 7.34
C GLY A 153 5.36 -9.39 7.42
N ALA A 154 5.94 -9.41 8.63
CA ALA A 154 7.31 -8.96 8.88
C ALA A 154 8.37 -9.70 8.04
N ARG A 155 8.10 -10.95 7.65
CA ARG A 155 9.01 -11.76 6.80
C ARG A 155 9.19 -11.13 5.42
N GLY A 156 8.15 -10.51 4.88
CA GLY A 156 8.21 -9.86 3.56
C GLY A 156 9.07 -8.60 3.56
N THR A 157 9.13 -7.87 4.68
CA THR A 157 10.00 -6.70 4.79
C THR A 157 11.48 -7.09 4.89
N ALA A 158 11.79 -8.25 5.47
CA ALA A 158 13.15 -8.73 5.71
C ALA A 158 13.85 -9.32 4.47
N LYS A 159 13.23 -9.26 3.29
CA LYS A 159 13.82 -9.78 2.04
C LYS A 159 15.12 -9.07 1.70
N LEU A 160 16.16 -9.84 1.41
CA LEU A 160 17.42 -9.31 0.89
C LEU A 160 17.27 -8.91 -0.58
N TYR A 161 18.17 -8.07 -1.08
CA TYR A 161 18.17 -7.63 -2.46
C TYR A 161 18.07 -8.77 -3.47
N PRO A 162 18.78 -9.92 -3.34
CA PRO A 162 18.61 -11.05 -4.26
C PRO A 162 17.18 -11.61 -4.30
N GLN A 163 16.47 -11.56 -3.18
CA GLN A 163 15.12 -12.11 -2.98
C GLN A 163 14.00 -11.10 -3.26
N ARG A 164 14.32 -9.92 -3.81
CA ARG A 164 13.39 -8.78 -3.96
C ARG A 164 12.12 -9.05 -4.77
N TYR A 165 12.08 -10.14 -5.53
CA TYR A 165 10.91 -10.55 -6.32
C TYR A 165 10.25 -11.83 -5.79
N ASP A 166 10.80 -12.42 -4.73
CA ASP A 166 10.29 -13.65 -4.16
C ASP A 166 9.09 -13.33 -3.27
N LEU A 167 8.07 -14.18 -3.34
CA LEU A 167 6.95 -14.19 -2.42
C LEU A 167 7.26 -15.19 -1.30
N VAL A 168 7.10 -14.75 -0.05
CA VAL A 168 7.15 -15.66 1.11
C VAL A 168 5.75 -16.17 1.47
N ASP A 169 5.64 -17.05 2.45
CA ASP A 169 4.35 -17.60 2.86
C ASP A 169 3.39 -16.52 3.37
N PHE A 170 2.14 -16.65 2.95
CA PHE A 170 1.07 -15.77 3.34
C PHE A 170 0.37 -16.30 4.59
N GLY A 171 0.05 -15.41 5.53
CA GLY A 171 -0.85 -15.74 6.64
C GLY A 171 -2.28 -15.92 6.13
N THR A 172 -3.08 -16.74 6.80
CA THR A 172 -4.47 -17.04 6.41
C THR A 172 -5.50 -15.99 6.87
N GLY A 173 -5.11 -15.11 7.79
CA GLY A 173 -6.03 -14.17 8.45
C GLY A 173 -6.78 -13.24 7.49
N PHE A 174 -6.12 -12.76 6.43
CA PHE A 174 -6.77 -11.88 5.45
C PHE A 174 -7.88 -12.61 4.67
N MET A 175 -7.69 -13.88 4.34
CA MET A 175 -8.68 -14.68 3.64
C MET A 175 -9.90 -14.94 4.52
N ARG A 176 -9.67 -15.28 5.80
CA ARG A 176 -10.77 -15.42 6.77
C ARG A 176 -11.56 -14.13 6.93
N LEU A 177 -10.89 -12.97 6.95
CA LEU A 177 -11.54 -11.66 6.95
C LEU A 177 -12.35 -11.41 5.67
N ALA A 178 -11.80 -11.77 4.49
CA ALA A 178 -12.47 -11.64 3.20
C ALA A 178 -13.81 -12.37 3.20
N LEU A 179 -13.78 -13.65 3.57
CA LEU A 179 -14.94 -14.53 3.59
C LEU A 179 -15.98 -14.03 4.60
N LYS A 180 -15.55 -13.77 5.84
CA LYS A 180 -16.44 -13.30 6.92
C LYS A 180 -17.20 -12.03 6.56
N THR A 181 -16.53 -11.09 5.89
CA THR A 181 -17.09 -9.77 5.55
C THR A 181 -17.61 -9.67 4.12
N ARG A 182 -17.51 -10.77 3.34
CA ARG A 182 -17.80 -10.81 1.90
C ARG A 182 -17.09 -9.70 1.13
N THR A 183 -15.83 -9.47 1.48
CA THR A 183 -15.02 -8.38 0.91
C THR A 183 -14.22 -8.88 -0.29
N PRO A 184 -14.30 -8.20 -1.46
CA PRO A 184 -13.45 -8.54 -2.60
C PRO A 184 -11.98 -8.25 -2.29
N ILE A 185 -11.11 -9.13 -2.78
CA ILE A 185 -9.66 -8.97 -2.72
C ILE A 185 -9.18 -8.39 -4.05
N ILE A 186 -8.51 -7.24 -4.01
CA ILE A 186 -7.81 -6.64 -5.14
C ILE A 186 -6.34 -7.01 -5.00
N PRO A 187 -5.84 -8.02 -5.74
CA PRO A 187 -4.44 -8.42 -5.67
C PRO A 187 -3.58 -7.30 -6.29
N PHE A 188 -2.42 -6.99 -5.70
CA PHE A 188 -1.47 -6.07 -6.32
C PHE A 188 -0.03 -6.58 -6.27
N GLY A 189 0.73 -6.26 -7.30
CA GLY A 189 2.18 -6.43 -7.36
C GLY A 189 2.87 -5.08 -7.17
N PHE A 190 3.83 -5.03 -6.24
CA PHE A 190 4.69 -3.88 -6.00
C PHE A 190 6.13 -4.19 -6.44
N LEU A 191 6.66 -3.37 -7.34
CA LEU A 191 8.00 -3.54 -7.90
C LEU A 191 8.89 -2.31 -7.62
N GLY A 192 10.18 -2.58 -7.46
CA GLY A 192 11.21 -1.55 -7.27
C GLY A 192 11.57 -1.25 -5.83
N GLY A 193 10.80 -1.69 -4.83
CA GLY A 193 11.13 -1.42 -3.41
C GLY A 193 12.48 -1.99 -2.98
N GLY A 194 12.82 -3.22 -3.40
CA GLY A 194 14.15 -3.77 -3.14
C GLY A 194 15.28 -3.02 -3.83
N ALA A 195 15.00 -2.33 -4.95
CA ALA A 195 15.99 -1.42 -5.56
C ALA A 195 16.06 -0.06 -4.84
N ALA A 196 14.95 0.40 -4.25
CA ALA A 196 14.94 1.59 -3.41
C ALA A 196 15.72 1.34 -2.13
N ILE A 197 15.57 0.17 -1.50
CA ILE A 197 16.28 -0.21 -0.28
C ILE A 197 17.01 -1.53 -0.56
N PRO A 198 18.23 -1.47 -1.14
CA PRO A 198 18.99 -2.66 -1.51
C PRO A 198 19.60 -3.32 -0.27
N THR A 199 18.78 -3.96 0.55
CA THR A 199 19.22 -4.62 1.79
C THR A 199 20.16 -5.78 1.48
N VAL A 200 21.37 -5.73 2.01
CA VAL A 200 22.37 -6.81 1.90
C VAL A 200 22.44 -7.67 3.15
N ALA A 201 22.05 -7.12 4.31
CA ALA A 201 21.99 -7.85 5.57
C ALA A 201 20.94 -7.24 6.52
N ASN A 202 20.42 -8.05 7.45
CA ASN A 202 19.51 -7.61 8.50
C ASN A 202 20.13 -7.82 9.88
N LEU A 203 20.26 -6.74 10.66
CA LEU A 203 20.80 -6.79 12.02
C LEU A 203 19.67 -6.99 13.03
N TYR A 204 19.30 -8.25 13.25
CA TYR A 204 18.22 -8.61 14.21
C TYR A 204 18.56 -8.25 15.66
N GLY A 205 19.83 -8.43 16.08
CA GLY A 205 20.27 -8.09 17.43
C GLY A 205 20.12 -6.60 17.74
N LEU A 206 20.52 -5.74 16.81
CA LEU A 206 20.33 -4.30 16.92
C LEU A 206 18.83 -3.92 16.85
N GLY A 207 18.06 -4.59 15.99
CA GLY A 207 16.61 -4.44 15.94
C GLY A 207 15.97 -4.65 17.31
N LYS A 208 16.30 -5.75 18.00
CA LYS A 208 15.79 -6.06 19.34
C LYS A 208 16.10 -4.97 20.37
N VAL A 209 17.30 -4.38 20.32
CA VAL A 209 17.69 -3.28 21.22
C VAL A 209 16.86 -2.01 20.95
N LEU A 210 16.56 -1.74 19.68
CA LEU A 210 15.79 -0.57 19.25
C LEU A 210 14.27 -0.81 19.24
N GLY A 211 13.80 -2.00 19.59
CA GLY A 211 12.37 -2.38 19.53
C GLY A 211 11.85 -2.69 18.12
N MET A 212 12.71 -2.72 17.11
CA MET A 212 12.40 -3.00 15.71
C MET A 212 12.55 -4.49 15.37
N PRO A 213 11.88 -5.03 14.32
CA PRO A 213 12.06 -6.42 13.92
C PRO A 213 13.50 -6.72 13.48
N TYR A 214 14.15 -5.78 12.78
CA TYR A 214 15.56 -5.81 12.37
C TYR A 214 15.97 -4.41 11.93
N VAL A 215 17.28 -4.16 11.81
CA VAL A 215 17.81 -2.97 11.11
C VAL A 215 18.40 -3.41 9.76
N PRO A 216 17.84 -2.95 8.63
CA PRO A 216 18.38 -3.28 7.32
C PRO A 216 19.70 -2.55 7.06
N VAL A 217 20.67 -3.25 6.49
CA VAL A 217 21.97 -2.72 6.07
C VAL A 217 22.00 -2.72 4.55
N THR A 218 22.31 -1.58 3.96
CA THR A 218 22.48 -1.38 2.52
C THR A 218 23.98 -1.33 2.17
N PRO A 219 24.38 -1.35 0.88
CA PRO A 219 25.78 -1.19 0.48
C PRO A 219 26.41 0.13 0.95
N TYR A 220 25.58 1.14 1.24
CA TYR A 220 25.97 2.45 1.77
C TYR A 220 25.65 2.61 3.26
N VAL A 221 25.46 1.48 3.98
CA VAL A 221 25.30 1.36 5.44
C VAL A 221 23.98 1.90 5.99
N LEU A 222 23.43 2.98 5.43
CA LEU A 222 22.20 3.61 5.91
C LEU A 222 20.95 3.02 5.23
N PRO A 223 19.84 2.85 5.96
CA PRO A 223 18.57 2.34 5.41
C PRO A 223 17.76 3.45 4.70
N LEU A 224 18.43 4.28 3.89
CA LEU A 224 17.80 5.38 3.16
C LEU A 224 17.34 4.90 1.78
N PRO A 225 16.06 5.10 1.40
CA PRO A 225 15.57 4.74 0.08
C PRO A 225 16.27 5.55 -1.03
N LEU A 226 16.72 4.90 -2.09
CA LEU A 226 17.23 5.52 -3.31
C LEU A 226 16.10 6.04 -4.20
N PRO A 227 16.33 7.11 -4.99
CA PRO A 227 15.33 7.69 -5.88
C PRO A 227 15.17 6.87 -7.17
N VAL A 228 14.60 5.66 -7.06
CA VAL A 228 14.38 4.74 -8.19
C VAL A 228 12.90 4.67 -8.59
N PRO A 229 12.58 4.40 -9.87
CA PRO A 229 11.22 4.16 -10.32
C PRO A 229 10.54 3.00 -9.56
N LEU A 230 9.39 3.27 -8.96
CA LEU A 230 8.53 2.27 -8.32
C LEU A 230 7.29 2.02 -9.18
N GLU A 231 6.72 0.81 -9.07
CA GLU A 231 5.53 0.45 -9.83
C GLU A 231 4.53 -0.31 -8.97
N ILE A 232 3.24 0.02 -9.14
CA ILE A 232 2.11 -0.63 -8.49
C ILE A 232 1.18 -1.13 -9.58
N HIS A 233 0.90 -2.43 -9.56
CA HIS A 233 0.03 -3.09 -10.53
C HIS A 233 -1.11 -3.77 -9.79
N TYR A 234 -2.30 -3.19 -9.85
CA TYR A 234 -3.52 -3.78 -9.29
C TYR A 234 -4.15 -4.73 -10.32
N GLY A 235 -4.44 -5.95 -9.91
CA GLY A 235 -5.14 -6.95 -10.69
C GLY A 235 -6.65 -6.91 -10.49
N GLU A 236 -7.36 -7.70 -11.29
CA GLU A 236 -8.81 -7.83 -11.23
C GLU A 236 -9.30 -8.30 -9.84
N PRO A 237 -10.49 -7.83 -9.39
CA PRO A 237 -11.08 -8.28 -8.15
C PRO A 237 -11.28 -9.81 -8.09
N MET A 238 -10.92 -10.39 -6.95
CA MET A 238 -11.14 -11.79 -6.62
C MET A 238 -12.21 -11.86 -5.53
N VAL A 239 -13.25 -12.66 -5.77
CA VAL A 239 -14.34 -12.91 -4.81
C VAL A 239 -14.34 -14.39 -4.48
N PHE A 240 -14.45 -14.69 -3.18
CA PHE A 240 -14.46 -16.05 -2.66
C PHE A 240 -15.75 -16.27 -1.87
N GLU A 241 -16.25 -17.50 -1.88
CA GLU A 241 -17.44 -17.91 -1.15
C GLU A 241 -17.06 -18.68 0.11
N GLY A 242 -17.75 -18.39 1.21
CA GLY A 242 -17.51 -19.03 2.50
C GLY A 242 -17.86 -18.12 3.67
N THR A 243 -17.57 -18.61 4.86
CA THR A 243 -17.87 -18.00 6.16
C THR A 243 -16.61 -17.47 6.85
N GLY A 244 -15.43 -17.96 6.45
CA GLY A 244 -14.16 -17.71 7.12
C GLY A 244 -13.87 -18.69 8.26
N ASN A 245 -14.77 -19.65 8.52
CA ASN A 245 -14.62 -20.71 9.53
C ASN A 245 -14.32 -22.08 8.91
N GLU A 246 -14.05 -22.13 7.60
CA GLU A 246 -13.67 -23.35 6.91
C GLU A 246 -12.36 -23.92 7.47
N GLU A 247 -12.18 -25.23 7.24
CA GLU A 247 -10.95 -25.97 7.50
C GLU A 247 -9.73 -25.25 6.92
N ASP A 248 -8.60 -25.33 7.62
CA ASP A 248 -7.37 -24.63 7.22
C ASP A 248 -6.93 -24.99 5.80
N THR A 249 -7.18 -26.22 5.35
CA THR A 249 -6.84 -26.68 3.99
C THR A 249 -7.60 -25.92 2.91
N VAL A 250 -8.89 -25.61 3.15
CA VAL A 250 -9.72 -24.83 2.22
C VAL A 250 -9.24 -23.39 2.18
N ILE A 251 -9.00 -22.80 3.35
CA ILE A 251 -8.51 -21.42 3.46
C ILE A 251 -7.14 -21.29 2.78
N GLN A 252 -6.25 -22.24 2.98
CA GLN A 252 -4.94 -22.26 2.32
C GLN A 252 -5.07 -22.38 0.80
N GLY A 253 -6.01 -23.19 0.30
CA GLY A 253 -6.29 -23.26 -1.14
C GLY A 253 -6.68 -21.90 -1.74
N TYR A 254 -7.48 -21.10 -1.03
CA TYR A 254 -7.79 -19.73 -1.47
C TYR A 254 -6.61 -18.77 -1.33
N VAL A 255 -5.81 -18.90 -0.27
CA VAL A 255 -4.60 -18.09 -0.07
C VAL A 255 -3.61 -18.32 -1.21
N GLU A 256 -3.39 -19.57 -1.62
CA GLU A 256 -2.51 -19.91 -2.74
C GLU A 256 -3.02 -19.33 -4.06
N GLN A 257 -4.33 -19.31 -4.33
CA GLN A 257 -4.88 -18.63 -5.51
C GLN A 257 -4.57 -17.13 -5.54
N VAL A 258 -4.67 -16.45 -4.39
CA VAL A 258 -4.31 -15.02 -4.29
C VAL A 258 -2.80 -14.83 -4.49
N LYS A 259 -1.99 -15.70 -3.89
CA LYS A 259 -0.52 -15.68 -4.03
C LYS A 259 -0.09 -15.91 -5.48
N GLU A 260 -0.67 -16.87 -6.17
CA GLU A 260 -0.44 -17.14 -7.61
C GLU A 260 -0.81 -15.93 -8.47
N ARG A 261 -1.94 -15.27 -8.18
CA ARG A 261 -2.35 -14.07 -8.90
C ARG A 261 -1.35 -12.92 -8.72
N ILE A 262 -0.86 -12.69 -7.50
CA ILE A 262 0.17 -11.68 -7.21
C ILE A 262 1.51 -12.07 -7.86
N ALA A 263 1.91 -13.34 -7.78
CA ALA A 263 3.12 -13.85 -8.43
C ALA A 263 3.10 -13.60 -9.94
N GLY A 264 1.98 -13.91 -10.60
CA GLY A 264 1.81 -13.67 -12.02
C GLY A 264 1.87 -12.19 -12.41
N ILE A 265 1.41 -11.27 -11.54
CA ILE A 265 1.57 -9.82 -11.75
C ILE A 265 3.05 -9.43 -11.67
N VAL A 266 3.75 -9.85 -10.60
CA VAL A 266 5.16 -9.51 -10.37
C VAL A 266 6.06 -10.08 -11.47
N GLU A 267 5.85 -11.33 -11.87
CA GLU A 267 6.69 -12.03 -12.85
C GLU A 267 6.56 -11.45 -14.25
N ARG A 268 5.33 -11.19 -14.71
CA ARG A 268 5.11 -10.53 -16.02
C ARG A 268 5.84 -9.19 -16.09
N ARG A 269 5.72 -8.36 -15.05
CA ARG A 269 6.35 -7.04 -15.03
C ARG A 269 7.87 -7.09 -14.83
N ARG A 270 8.37 -8.07 -14.10
CA ARG A 270 9.81 -8.33 -14.01
C ARG A 270 10.41 -8.63 -15.39
N HIS A 271 9.73 -9.45 -16.19
CA HIS A 271 10.19 -9.83 -17.53
C HIS A 271 10.27 -8.60 -18.46
N GLU A 272 9.19 -7.81 -18.53
CA GLU A 272 9.14 -6.59 -19.34
C GLU A 272 10.24 -5.56 -18.96
N ARG A 273 10.56 -5.46 -17.66
CA ARG A 273 11.65 -4.61 -17.16
C ARG A 273 13.04 -5.09 -17.57
N TRP A 274 13.20 -6.39 -17.80
CA TRP A 274 14.46 -7.00 -18.20
C TRP A 274 14.66 -6.91 -19.71
N GLU A 275 13.60 -7.15 -20.49
CA GLU A 275 13.65 -7.05 -21.97
C GLU A 275 13.74 -5.60 -22.47
N GLY A 276 13.27 -4.63 -21.68
CA GLY A 276 13.38 -3.19 -21.98
C GLY A 276 14.73 -2.55 -21.64
N ARG A 277 15.75 -3.34 -21.26
CA ARG A 277 17.13 -2.89 -20.97
C ARG A 277 18.10 -3.46 -22.01
#